data_AF-A0A117DVD0-F1
#
_entry.id   AF-A0A117DVD0-F1
#
_cell.length_a   1.000
_cell.length_b   1.000
_cell.length_c   1.000
_cell.angle_alpha   90.00
_cell.angle_beta   90.00
_cell.angle_gamma   90.00
#
_symmetry.space_group_name_H-M   'P 1'
#
loop_
_entity.id
_entity.type
_entity.pdbx_description
1 polymer ?
#
loop_
_entity_poly.entity_id
_entity_poly.type
_entity_poly.pdbx_seq_one_letter_code
_entity_poly.pdbx_strand_id
1 'polypeptide(L)'
;MQWLPVFPYTPTSGFKPASESNMERLPMNENPAGAHHGNAPQGFPPQNNTLGPMSQGPPQLPPQMFTTAAQLLDLTDKKLVLVLRDGRKLIGVLRSWDQFANLVLQDTIERLYAGNVYADIPRGIFLVRGENVLLLGEIDLDKEDDIPPHIQRASVQEVFELKKKEDGARKVGDKKRHGKLQTLGFEPEHSGEILF
;
A
#
# COMPACT_ATOMS: atom_id res chain seq x y z
N MET A 1 -25.06 4.33 -44.11
CA MET A 1 -24.36 3.08 -43.72
C MET A 1 -23.42 2.68 -44.84
N GLN A 2 -22.16 3.08 -44.73
CA GLN A 2 -21.09 2.70 -45.64
C GLN A 2 -20.17 1.75 -44.88
N TRP A 3 -20.01 0.54 -45.40
CA TRP A 3 -19.11 -0.49 -44.88
C TRP A 3 -17.75 -0.34 -45.55
N LEU A 4 -16.69 -0.30 -44.74
CA LEU A 4 -15.30 -0.28 -45.18
C LEU A 4 -14.86 -1.66 -45.71
N PRO A 5 -13.97 -1.74 -46.72
CA PRO A 5 -13.49 -3.01 -47.24
C PRO A 5 -12.44 -3.66 -46.32
N VAL A 6 -12.55 -4.99 -46.21
CA VAL A 6 -11.70 -5.91 -45.45
C VAL A 6 -10.41 -6.17 -46.25
N PHE A 7 -9.25 -5.99 -45.61
CA PHE A 7 -7.95 -6.36 -46.17
C PHE A 7 -7.69 -7.88 -46.01
N PRO A 8 -7.16 -8.59 -47.02
CA PRO A 8 -6.77 -9.98 -46.89
C PRO A 8 -5.39 -10.13 -46.21
N TYR A 9 -5.31 -10.97 -45.19
CA TYR A 9 -4.05 -11.41 -44.58
C TYR A 9 -3.54 -12.66 -45.32
N THR A 10 -2.38 -12.58 -45.97
CA THR A 10 -1.67 -13.75 -46.51
C THR A 10 -0.52 -14.15 -45.58
N PRO A 11 -0.35 -15.44 -45.25
CA PRO A 11 0.71 -15.90 -44.35
C PRO A 11 2.03 -16.13 -45.10
N THR A 12 3.14 -15.65 -44.57
CA THR A 12 4.49 -16.05 -44.99
C THR A 12 5.10 -17.03 -43.99
N SER A 13 5.52 -18.16 -44.55
CA SER A 13 6.20 -19.29 -43.92
C SER A 13 7.66 -19.00 -43.57
N GLY A 14 8.14 -19.55 -42.45
CA GLY A 14 9.53 -20.01 -42.36
C GLY A 14 10.22 -19.84 -41.01
N PHE A 15 10.01 -20.77 -40.07
CA PHE A 15 11.07 -21.22 -39.16
C PHE A 15 10.80 -22.68 -38.74
N LYS A 16 11.82 -23.54 -38.88
CA LYS A 16 11.74 -25.00 -38.69
C LYS A 16 11.79 -25.41 -37.20
N PRO A 17 11.20 -26.57 -36.84
CA PRO A 17 11.17 -27.09 -35.48
C PRO A 17 12.45 -27.85 -35.09
N ALA A 18 12.86 -27.77 -33.83
CA ALA A 18 13.90 -28.58 -33.23
C ALA A 18 13.30 -29.68 -32.35
N SER A 19 13.63 -30.93 -32.72
CA SER A 19 13.77 -32.17 -31.94
C SER A 19 12.91 -32.41 -30.70
N GLU A 20 12.10 -33.47 -30.81
CA GLU A 20 11.59 -34.27 -29.69
C GLU A 20 12.73 -34.81 -28.81
N SER A 21 12.58 -34.66 -27.49
CA SER A 21 13.20 -35.58 -26.53
C SER A 21 12.22 -35.98 -25.46
N ASN A 22 12.22 -37.29 -25.27
CA ASN A 22 11.36 -38.18 -24.55
C ASN A 22 11.05 -37.82 -23.09
N MET A 23 9.89 -38.31 -22.67
CA MET A 23 9.32 -38.34 -21.34
C MET A 23 10.22 -39.12 -20.36
N GLU A 24 10.64 -38.49 -19.25
CA GLU A 24 10.96 -39.22 -18.01
C GLU A 24 10.32 -38.51 -16.82
N ARG A 25 9.35 -39.21 -16.22
CA ARG A 25 8.73 -38.89 -14.94
C ARG A 25 9.76 -39.16 -13.84
N LEU A 26 9.99 -38.21 -12.94
CA LEU A 26 10.63 -38.48 -11.66
C LEU A 26 9.62 -38.31 -10.52
N PRO A 27 9.50 -39.29 -9.62
CA PRO A 27 8.46 -39.33 -8.59
C PRO A 27 8.78 -38.41 -7.40
N MET A 28 7.71 -37.93 -6.77
CA MET A 28 7.73 -37.18 -5.52
C MET A 28 8.16 -38.06 -4.32
N ASN A 29 8.97 -37.46 -3.45
CA ASN A 29 8.92 -37.57 -2.00
C ASN A 29 9.06 -38.96 -1.36
N GLU A 30 10.27 -39.30 -0.90
CA GLU A 30 10.48 -40.15 0.29
C GLU A 30 11.70 -39.69 1.09
N ASN A 31 11.46 -39.29 2.34
CA ASN A 31 12.38 -39.50 3.46
C ASN A 31 11.57 -40.30 4.49
N PRO A 32 12.04 -41.46 4.97
CA PRO A 32 12.69 -41.43 6.26
C PRO A 32 13.84 -42.43 6.46
N ALA A 33 14.54 -42.19 7.57
CA ALA A 33 15.64 -42.94 8.13
C ALA A 33 15.44 -44.46 8.29
N GLY A 34 16.56 -45.18 8.20
CA GLY A 34 16.89 -46.28 9.10
C GLY A 34 16.58 -47.70 8.60
N ALA A 35 17.63 -48.44 8.21
CA ALA A 35 17.60 -49.91 8.18
C ALA A 35 18.80 -50.44 8.98
N HIS A 36 18.53 -51.06 10.14
CA HIS A 36 19.42 -52.01 10.79
C HIS A 36 18.59 -53.17 11.35
N HIS A 37 18.81 -54.35 10.74
CA HIS A 37 18.83 -55.72 11.28
C HIS A 37 17.87 -56.18 12.40
N GLY A 38 17.19 -57.32 12.17
CA GLY A 38 17.03 -58.36 13.21
C GLY A 38 15.73 -59.16 13.25
N ASN A 39 15.82 -60.46 12.88
CA ASN A 39 15.04 -61.66 13.28
C ASN A 39 13.66 -61.56 13.96
N ALA A 40 12.70 -62.35 13.46
CA ALA A 40 11.48 -62.78 14.16
C ALA A 40 11.78 -63.87 15.24
N PRO A 41 10.91 -64.07 16.25
CA PRO A 41 9.78 -65.01 16.11
C PRO A 41 8.44 -64.60 16.78
N GLN A 42 7.42 -65.43 16.50
CA GLN A 42 5.97 -65.32 16.73
C GLN A 42 5.48 -65.08 18.18
N GLY A 43 4.34 -64.37 18.30
CA GLY A 43 3.38 -64.52 19.42
C GLY A 43 2.31 -63.43 19.54
N PHE A 44 1.04 -63.84 19.62
CA PHE A 44 -0.19 -63.13 20.10
C PHE A 44 -1.13 -62.44 19.06
N PRO A 45 -2.47 -62.50 19.27
CA PRO A 45 -3.50 -62.38 18.22
C PRO A 45 -3.84 -60.92 17.84
N PRO A 46 -4.56 -60.67 16.72
CA PRO A 46 -4.84 -59.31 16.26
C PRO A 46 -5.89 -58.64 17.16
N GLN A 47 -5.50 -57.59 17.88
CA GLN A 47 -6.46 -56.69 18.51
C GLN A 47 -6.92 -55.68 17.46
N ASN A 48 -8.17 -55.83 17.05
CA ASN A 48 -8.91 -54.94 16.17
C ASN A 48 -8.90 -53.51 16.74
N ASN A 49 -8.01 -52.65 16.22
CA ASN A 49 -8.00 -51.23 16.57
C ASN A 49 -8.66 -50.46 15.44
N THR A 50 -9.98 -50.33 15.53
CA THR A 50 -10.79 -49.42 14.72
C THR A 50 -10.33 -47.98 15.01
N LEU A 51 -9.51 -47.43 14.11
CA LEU A 51 -9.17 -46.01 14.07
C LEU A 51 -10.44 -45.22 13.73
N GLY A 52 -11.01 -44.57 14.74
CA GLY A 52 -12.07 -43.58 14.55
C GLY A 52 -11.55 -42.34 13.77
N PRO A 53 -12.45 -41.55 13.17
CA PRO A 53 -12.06 -40.42 12.33
C PRO A 53 -11.37 -39.33 13.15
N MET A 54 -10.26 -38.79 12.61
CA MET A 54 -9.57 -37.62 13.15
C MET A 54 -10.57 -36.48 13.34
N SER A 55 -10.72 -36.03 14.59
CA SER A 55 -11.37 -34.77 14.94
C SER A 55 -10.62 -33.64 14.23
N GLN A 56 -11.17 -33.12 13.12
CA GLN A 56 -10.67 -31.87 12.54
C GLN A 56 -10.88 -30.77 13.58
N GLY A 57 -9.77 -30.19 14.03
CA GLY A 57 -9.79 -29.02 14.90
C GLY A 57 -10.59 -27.87 14.26
N PRO A 58 -10.92 -26.82 15.03
CA PRO A 58 -11.69 -25.70 14.53
C PRO A 58 -11.07 -25.17 13.23
N PRO A 59 -11.89 -24.85 12.20
CA PRO A 59 -11.40 -24.41 10.91
C PRO A 59 -10.47 -23.21 11.12
N GLN A 60 -9.21 -23.36 10.71
CA GLN A 60 -8.27 -22.24 10.74
C GLN A 60 -8.78 -21.18 9.77
N LEU A 61 -8.93 -19.96 10.29
CA LEU A 61 -9.26 -18.81 9.46
C LEU A 61 -8.16 -18.61 8.41
N PRO A 62 -8.50 -18.08 7.21
CA PRO A 62 -7.50 -17.76 6.20
C PRO A 62 -6.39 -16.90 6.82
N PRO A 63 -5.11 -17.15 6.49
CA PRO A 63 -4.02 -16.33 7.01
C PRO A 63 -4.21 -14.89 6.57
N GLN A 64 -4.52 -14.01 7.52
CA GLN A 64 -4.61 -12.58 7.28
C GLN A 64 -3.20 -12.04 7.05
N MET A 65 -2.94 -11.50 5.86
CA MET A 65 -1.62 -10.95 5.52
C MET A 65 -1.45 -9.58 6.19
N PHE A 66 -0.61 -9.50 7.22
CA PHE A 66 -0.24 -8.26 7.89
C PHE A 66 0.97 -7.59 7.21
N THR A 67 0.87 -7.33 5.91
CA THR A 67 1.93 -6.63 5.16
C THR A 67 1.44 -5.27 4.68
N THR A 68 2.34 -4.30 4.58
CA THR A 68 2.05 -2.98 3.97
C THR A 68 1.47 -3.14 2.57
N ALA A 69 2.00 -4.10 1.81
CA ALA A 69 1.51 -4.43 0.47
C ALA A 69 0.06 -4.92 0.48
N ALA A 70 -0.34 -5.77 1.44
CA ALA A 70 -1.72 -6.21 1.55
C ALA A 70 -2.69 -5.04 1.81
N GLN A 71 -2.29 -4.10 2.67
CA GLN A 71 -3.10 -2.90 2.94
C GLN A 71 -3.22 -1.98 1.71
N LEU A 72 -2.13 -1.78 0.97
CA LEU A 72 -2.16 -0.95 -0.24
C LEU A 72 -2.95 -1.62 -1.38
N LEU A 73 -2.96 -2.95 -1.45
CA LEU A 73 -3.76 -3.68 -2.42
C LEU A 73 -5.26 -3.33 -2.28
N ASP A 74 -5.77 -3.34 -1.06
CA ASP A 74 -7.16 -3.02 -0.72
C ASP A 74 -7.52 -1.54 -1.00
N LEU A 75 -6.52 -0.68 -1.18
CA LEU A 75 -6.66 0.75 -1.47
C LEU A 75 -6.49 1.08 -2.96
N THR A 76 -6.18 0.08 -3.79
CA THR A 76 -6.00 0.28 -5.23
C THR A 76 -7.30 0.74 -5.88
N ASP A 77 -7.21 1.72 -6.79
CA ASP A 77 -8.33 2.37 -7.48
C ASP A 77 -9.32 3.10 -6.56
N LYS A 78 -8.94 3.36 -5.30
CA LYS A 78 -9.71 4.18 -4.37
C LYS A 78 -9.20 5.60 -4.30
N LYS A 79 -10.09 6.53 -3.94
CA LYS A 79 -9.74 7.92 -3.66
C LYS A 79 -9.14 8.01 -2.27
N LEU A 80 -7.91 8.51 -2.18
CA LEU A 80 -7.15 8.58 -0.94
C LEU A 80 -6.80 10.03 -0.60
N VAL A 81 -6.67 10.30 0.70
CA VAL A 81 -5.93 11.44 1.24
C VAL A 81 -4.54 10.96 1.63
N LEU A 82 -3.52 11.69 1.24
CA LEU A 82 -2.12 11.41 1.50
C LEU A 82 -1.51 12.64 2.19
N VAL A 83 -0.89 12.42 3.34
CA VAL A 83 -0.14 13.47 4.05
C VAL A 83 1.34 13.16 3.89
N LEU A 84 2.09 14.14 3.41
CA LEU A 84 3.53 14.06 3.23
C LEU A 84 4.26 14.55 4.47
N ARG A 85 5.53 14.17 4.62
CA ARG A 85 6.38 14.65 5.73
C ARG A 85 6.52 16.17 5.78
N ASP A 86 6.50 16.84 4.63
CA ASP A 86 6.54 18.29 4.52
C ASP A 86 5.16 18.96 4.79
N GLY A 87 4.20 18.22 5.32
CA GLY A 87 2.88 18.72 5.71
C GLY A 87 1.91 18.93 4.56
N ARG A 88 2.30 18.65 3.31
CA ARG A 88 1.41 18.76 2.15
C ARG A 88 0.34 17.67 2.20
N LYS A 89 -0.88 18.04 1.83
CA LYS A 89 -2.04 17.14 1.75
C LYS A 89 -2.41 16.96 0.29
N LEU A 90 -2.27 15.74 -0.21
CA LEU A 90 -2.65 15.35 -1.56
C LEU A 90 -3.93 14.52 -1.49
N ILE A 91 -4.83 14.71 -2.44
CA ILE A 91 -6.05 13.92 -2.60
C ILE A 91 -6.07 13.43 -4.04
N GLY A 92 -6.24 12.14 -4.26
CA GLY A 92 -6.24 11.56 -5.62
C GLY A 92 -6.59 10.09 -5.61
N VAL A 93 -6.69 9.49 -6.79
CA VAL A 93 -7.01 8.06 -6.95
C VAL A 93 -5.72 7.25 -7.04
N LEU A 94 -5.53 6.24 -6.19
CA LEU A 94 -4.35 5.37 -6.24
C LEU A 94 -4.41 4.44 -7.45
N ARG A 95 -3.41 4.49 -8.33
CA ARG A 95 -3.36 3.66 -9.54
C ARG A 95 -2.30 2.58 -9.50
N SER A 96 -1.17 2.86 -8.89
CA SER A 96 -0.14 1.85 -8.66
C SER A 96 0.68 2.17 -7.42
N TRP A 97 1.27 1.13 -6.87
CA TRP A 97 2.13 1.20 -5.70
C TRP A 97 3.16 0.07 -5.74
N ASP A 98 4.20 0.18 -4.92
CA ASP A 98 5.18 -0.89 -4.71
C ASP A 98 5.37 -1.21 -3.22
N GLN A 99 6.17 -2.24 -2.92
CA GLN A 99 6.46 -2.68 -1.55
C GLN A 99 7.17 -1.62 -0.67
N PHE A 100 7.71 -0.56 -1.27
CA PHE A 100 8.33 0.58 -0.58
C PHE A 100 7.35 1.74 -0.40
N ALA A 101 6.08 1.57 -0.78
CA ALA A 101 5.04 2.59 -0.80
C ALA A 101 5.35 3.78 -1.72
N ASN A 102 6.09 3.57 -2.81
CA ASN A 102 6.08 4.56 -3.90
C ASN A 102 4.71 4.52 -4.57
N LEU A 103 4.02 5.67 -4.66
CA LEU A 103 2.61 5.75 -5.08
C LEU A 103 2.47 6.55 -6.37
N VAL A 104 1.62 6.07 -7.28
CA VAL A 104 1.14 6.85 -8.42
C VAL A 104 -0.32 7.19 -8.19
N LEU A 105 -0.59 8.49 -8.07
CA LEU A 105 -1.92 9.05 -7.95
C LEU A 105 -2.38 9.65 -9.29
N GLN A 106 -3.64 9.47 -9.62
CA GLN A 106 -4.33 10.13 -10.73
C GLN A 106 -5.33 11.16 -10.19
N ASP A 107 -5.63 12.18 -11.01
CA ASP A 107 -6.58 13.26 -10.69
C ASP A 107 -6.27 13.93 -9.35
N THR A 108 -4.97 14.06 -9.09
CA THR A 108 -4.45 14.54 -7.82
C THR A 108 -4.70 16.03 -7.68
N ILE A 109 -5.22 16.43 -6.52
CA ILE A 109 -5.24 17.81 -6.05
C ILE A 109 -4.34 17.92 -4.80
N GLU A 110 -3.72 19.08 -4.63
CA GLU A 110 -3.07 19.45 -3.39
C GLU A 110 -3.97 20.44 -2.65
N ARG A 111 -4.40 20.08 -1.44
CA ARG A 111 -5.29 20.90 -0.62
C ARG A 111 -4.49 21.65 0.44
N LEU A 112 -4.50 22.98 0.35
CA LEU A 112 -3.91 23.87 1.34
C LEU A 112 -4.96 24.28 2.37
N TYR A 113 -4.58 24.31 3.64
CA TYR A 113 -5.40 24.81 4.74
C TYR A 113 -4.65 25.92 5.47
N ALA A 114 -5.34 27.02 5.76
CA ALA A 114 -4.84 28.11 6.59
C ALA A 114 -6.02 28.75 7.33
N GLY A 115 -5.92 28.88 8.66
CA GLY A 115 -7.04 29.27 9.51
C GLY A 115 -8.33 28.50 9.20
N ASN A 116 -9.36 29.24 8.79
CA ASN A 116 -10.69 28.72 8.46
C ASN A 116 -10.96 28.63 6.96
N VAL A 117 -9.90 28.65 6.13
CA VAL A 117 -10.03 28.59 4.68
C VAL A 117 -9.17 27.51 4.05
N TYR A 118 -9.60 27.01 2.90
CA TYR A 118 -8.85 26.04 2.11
C TYR A 118 -8.85 26.36 0.62
N ALA A 119 -7.86 25.83 -0.10
CA ALA A 119 -7.77 25.93 -1.56
C ALA A 119 -7.21 24.65 -2.16
N ASP A 120 -7.67 24.32 -3.37
CA ASP A 120 -7.27 23.12 -4.11
C ASP A 120 -6.43 23.51 -5.33
N ILE A 121 -5.25 22.89 -5.45
CA ILE A 121 -4.32 23.09 -6.56
C ILE A 121 -4.29 21.80 -7.39
N PRO A 122 -4.71 21.82 -8.67
CA PRO A 122 -4.65 20.63 -9.52
C PRO A 122 -3.20 20.22 -9.80
N ARG A 123 -2.91 18.93 -9.64
CA ARG A 123 -1.61 18.30 -9.91
C ARG A 123 -1.68 17.24 -11.01
N GLY A 124 -2.85 16.62 -11.23
CA GLY A 124 -3.04 15.60 -12.26
C GLY A 124 -2.41 14.27 -11.87
N ILE A 125 -1.53 13.71 -12.70
CA ILE A 125 -0.77 12.50 -12.36
C ILE A 125 0.39 12.88 -11.46
N PHE A 126 0.49 12.24 -10.29
CA PHE A 126 1.49 12.56 -9.29
C PHE A 126 2.19 11.31 -8.77
N LEU A 127 3.53 11.29 -8.87
CA LEU A 127 4.37 10.22 -8.32
C LEU A 127 4.91 10.66 -6.96
N VAL A 128 4.60 9.90 -5.91
CA VAL A 128 5.10 10.12 -4.55
C VAL A 128 6.11 9.05 -4.20
N ARG A 129 7.26 9.47 -3.70
CA ARG A 129 8.28 8.57 -3.18
C ARG A 129 7.91 8.11 -1.77
N GLY A 130 8.02 6.81 -1.51
CA GLY A 130 7.45 6.18 -0.33
C GLY A 130 8.01 6.69 1.00
N GLU A 131 9.28 7.08 1.05
CA GLU A 131 9.82 7.63 2.29
C GLU A 131 9.20 8.98 2.68
N ASN A 132 8.64 9.73 1.73
CA ASN A 132 7.99 11.02 2.01
C ASN A 132 6.53 10.88 2.45
N VAL A 133 5.97 9.68 2.36
CA VAL A 133 4.63 9.38 2.85
C VAL A 133 4.65 9.35 4.37
N LEU A 134 3.86 10.22 5.00
CA LEU A 134 3.67 10.19 6.45
C LEU A 134 2.50 9.26 6.81
N LEU A 135 1.35 9.47 6.18
CA LEU A 135 0.16 8.62 6.31
C LEU A 135 -0.72 8.74 5.07
N LEU A 136 -1.60 7.77 4.90
CA LEU A 136 -2.62 7.75 3.86
C LEU A 136 -3.89 7.07 4.36
N GLY A 137 -5.03 7.43 3.78
CA GLY A 137 -6.31 6.83 4.10
C GLY A 137 -7.31 6.98 2.98
N GLU A 138 -8.21 6.02 2.86
CA GLU A 138 -9.37 6.09 1.97
C GLU A 138 -10.29 7.24 2.38
N ILE A 139 -10.78 7.98 1.39
CA ILE A 139 -11.76 9.05 1.59
C ILE A 139 -13.15 8.47 1.40
N ASP A 140 -14.01 8.74 2.36
CA ASP A 140 -15.46 8.55 2.23
C ASP A 140 -16.03 9.70 1.38
N LEU A 141 -16.50 9.38 0.17
CA LEU A 141 -16.93 10.36 -0.83
C LEU A 141 -18.12 11.18 -0.35
N ASP A 142 -19.05 10.58 0.39
CA ASP A 142 -20.24 11.27 0.89
C ASP A 142 -19.85 12.34 1.92
N LYS A 143 -18.85 12.04 2.77
CA LYS A 143 -18.36 12.98 3.79
C LYS A 143 -17.42 14.04 3.25
N GLU A 144 -16.79 13.80 2.10
CA GLU A 144 -15.90 14.78 1.49
C GLU A 144 -16.66 16.03 1.03
N ASP A 145 -17.90 15.85 0.56
CA ASP A 145 -18.78 16.93 0.14
C ASP A 145 -19.37 17.70 1.34
N ASP A 146 -19.43 17.07 2.53
CA ASP A 146 -19.88 17.67 3.79
C ASP A 146 -18.78 18.52 4.45
N ILE A 147 -18.42 19.63 3.80
CA ILE A 147 -17.42 20.57 4.34
C ILE A 147 -17.99 21.24 5.61
N PRO A 148 -17.27 21.21 6.74
CA PRO A 148 -17.73 21.84 7.96
C PRO A 148 -18.06 23.33 7.75
N PRO A 149 -19.13 23.88 8.37
CA PRO A 149 -19.58 25.25 8.13
C PRO A 149 -18.55 26.34 8.45
N HIS A 150 -17.54 26.02 9.26
CA HIS A 150 -16.48 26.93 9.67
C HIS A 150 -15.27 26.92 8.72
N ILE A 151 -15.28 26.09 7.67
CA ILE A 151 -14.21 26.01 6.67
C ILE A 151 -14.76 26.47 5.32
N GLN A 152 -14.15 27.51 4.74
CA GLN A 152 -14.59 28.09 3.48
C GLN A 152 -13.53 27.93 2.38
N ARG A 153 -13.97 27.64 1.15
CA ARG A 153 -13.08 27.66 -0.01
C ARG A 153 -12.70 29.10 -0.37
N ALA A 154 -11.40 29.35 -0.56
CA ALA A 154 -10.86 30.65 -0.94
C ALA A 154 -9.92 30.54 -2.14
N SER A 155 -9.39 31.67 -2.60
CA SER A 155 -8.42 31.70 -3.70
C SER A 155 -7.07 31.08 -3.28
N VAL A 156 -6.35 30.47 -4.23
CA VAL A 156 -5.04 29.87 -3.95
C VAL A 156 -4.07 30.92 -3.40
N GLN A 157 -4.09 32.15 -3.94
CA GLN A 157 -3.22 33.23 -3.46
C GLN A 157 -3.51 33.58 -2.00
N GLU A 158 -4.78 33.78 -1.63
CA GLU A 158 -5.19 34.16 -0.29
C GLU A 158 -4.80 33.09 0.75
N VAL A 159 -5.10 31.81 0.47
CA VAL A 159 -4.75 30.70 1.37
C VAL A 159 -3.24 30.55 1.49
N PHE A 160 -2.50 30.72 0.39
CA PHE A 160 -1.04 30.64 0.40
C PHE A 160 -0.39 31.76 1.23
N GLU A 161 -0.87 33.00 1.09
CA GLU A 161 -0.39 34.13 1.89
C GLU A 161 -0.67 33.94 3.38
N LEU A 162 -1.88 33.46 3.72
CA LEU A 162 -2.25 33.16 5.10
C LEU A 162 -1.38 32.02 5.67
N LYS A 163 -1.19 30.94 4.91
CA LYS A 163 -0.34 29.80 5.29
C LYS A 163 1.11 30.23 5.53
N LYS A 164 1.66 31.05 4.63
CA LYS A 164 3.03 31.58 4.75
C LYS A 164 3.19 32.44 6.02
N LYS A 165 2.18 33.23 6.36
CA LYS A 165 2.16 34.04 7.59
C LYS A 165 2.11 33.15 8.84
N GLU A 166 1.25 32.13 8.85
CA GLU A 166 1.14 31.16 9.95
C GLU A 166 2.43 30.37 10.17
N ASP A 167 3.00 29.80 9.11
CA ASP A 167 4.26 29.05 9.17
C ASP A 167 5.42 29.93 9.63
N GLY A 168 5.45 31.19 9.19
CA GLY A 168 6.43 32.19 9.66
C GLY A 168 6.29 32.48 11.16
N ALA A 169 5.06 32.70 11.63
CA ALA A 169 4.78 32.94 13.05
C ALA A 169 5.14 31.71 13.91
N ARG A 170 4.81 30.51 13.44
CA ARG A 170 5.16 29.25 14.11
C ARG A 170 6.67 29.09 14.23
N LYS A 171 7.43 29.27 13.13
CA LYS A 171 8.90 29.19 13.14
C LYS A 171 9.54 30.14 14.17
N VAL A 172 9.02 31.37 14.29
CA VAL A 172 9.50 32.33 15.29
C VAL A 172 9.14 31.90 16.71
N GLY A 173 7.90 31.41 16.92
CA GLY A 173 7.43 30.89 18.20
C GLY A 173 8.24 29.67 18.66
N ASP A 174 8.46 28.71 17.77
CA ASP A 174 9.23 27.50 18.02
C ASP A 174 10.67 27.83 18.36
N LYS A 175 11.33 28.74 17.63
CA LYS A 175 12.70 29.18 17.94
C LYS A 175 12.79 29.79 19.34
N LYS A 176 11.80 30.60 19.76
CA LYS A 176 11.76 31.19 21.11
C LYS A 176 11.52 30.13 22.19
N ARG A 177 10.55 29.25 21.97
CA ARG A 177 10.23 28.14 22.90
C ARG A 177 11.43 27.22 23.06
N HIS A 178 12.04 26.88 21.94
CA HIS A 178 13.21 26.03 21.88
C HIS A 178 14.39 26.62 22.67
N GLY A 179 14.70 27.91 22.47
CA GLY A 179 15.74 28.58 23.26
C GLY A 179 15.48 28.55 24.76
N LYS A 180 14.23 28.72 25.21
CA LYS A 180 13.86 28.60 26.63
C LYS A 180 14.02 27.17 27.15
N LEU A 181 13.59 26.17 26.37
CA LEU A 181 13.68 24.77 26.75
C LEU A 181 15.14 24.30 26.88
N GLN A 182 16.04 24.79 26.01
CA GLN A 182 17.47 24.50 26.13
C GLN A 182 18.07 25.00 27.45
N THR A 183 17.64 26.17 27.95
CA THR A 183 18.11 26.67 29.26
C THR A 183 17.69 25.79 30.43
N LEU A 184 16.68 24.94 30.24
CA LEU A 184 16.17 23.99 31.22
C LEU A 184 16.73 22.57 31.01
N GLY A 185 17.70 22.40 30.08
CA GLY A 185 18.32 21.10 29.80
C GLY A 185 17.53 20.20 28.85
N PHE A 186 16.48 20.71 28.19
CA PHE A 186 15.76 19.94 27.16
C PHE A 186 16.46 20.07 25.81
N GLU A 187 16.75 18.93 25.19
CA GLU A 187 17.16 18.86 23.80
C GLU A 187 15.92 18.86 22.90
N PRO A 188 15.86 19.70 21.86
CA PRO A 188 14.82 19.60 20.85
C PRO A 188 15.08 18.32 20.06
N GLU A 189 14.16 17.39 20.06
CA GLU A 189 14.16 16.43 18.97
C GLU A 189 13.87 17.18 17.66
N HIS A 190 14.47 16.78 16.53
CA HIS A 190 14.30 17.38 15.19
C HIS A 190 12.84 17.36 14.64
N SER A 191 11.86 17.19 15.52
CA SER A 191 10.41 17.31 15.34
C SER A 191 9.92 18.56 14.57
N GLY A 192 10.76 19.57 14.36
CA GLY A 192 10.41 20.77 13.59
C GLY A 192 10.09 20.53 12.11
N GLU A 193 10.40 19.35 11.57
CA GLU A 193 10.01 18.96 10.21
C GLU A 193 8.71 18.15 10.13
N ILE A 194 8.14 17.70 11.26
CA ILE A 194 6.87 16.97 11.24
C ILE A 194 5.73 17.98 11.32
N LEU A 195 5.22 18.36 10.16
CA LEU A 195 4.15 19.32 10.01
C LEU A 195 2.78 18.62 10.14
N PHE A 196 2.06 18.88 11.24
CA PHE A 196 0.64 18.57 11.41
C PHE A 196 -0.24 19.80 11.14
#